data_AF-A0A2S2NCL0-F1
#
_entry.id   AF-A0A2S2NCL0-F1
#
_cell.length_a   1.000
_cell.length_b   1.000
_cell.length_c   1.000
_cell.angle_alpha   90.00
_cell.angle_beta   90.00
_cell.angle_gamma   90.00
#
_symmetry.space_group_name_H-M   'P 1'
#
loop_
_entity.id
_entity.type
_entity.pdbx_description
1 polymer ?
#
loop_
_entity_poly.entity_id
_entity_poly.type
_entity_poly.pdbx_seq_one_letter_code
_entity_poly.pdbx_strand_id
1 'polypeptide(L)'
;GRYSAFQGTATDLVVQVVLIAESMRLQAMMATYGIQTQTPHEVEPVQIWSSTELMKVYTNLGINDKLKLTGRPLRPIGALGTSKMYRVCGMTVLCYPLIFEVSEFYLYRDMSLLIDDIKTELKFVSRFWRLSGRPTICLLIREEHMR
;
A
#
# COMPACT_ATOMS: atom_id res chain seq x y z
N GLY A 1 29.97 -19.32 9.81
CA GLY A 1 28.80 -19.83 9.05
C GLY A 1 27.63 -18.90 9.28
N ARG A 2 27.15 -18.23 8.23
CA ARG A 2 25.96 -17.35 8.33
C ARG A 2 24.73 -18.15 7.91
N TYR A 3 24.01 -18.68 8.89
CA TYR A 3 22.64 -19.10 8.70
C TYR A 3 21.78 -17.84 8.60
N SER A 4 21.33 -17.47 7.39
CA SER A 4 20.23 -16.53 7.23
C SER A 4 18.98 -17.35 6.97
N ALA A 5 18.10 -17.40 7.96
CA ALA A 5 16.86 -18.14 7.96
C ALA A 5 15.87 -17.55 6.94
N PHE A 6 16.04 -17.86 5.66
CA PHE A 6 14.94 -17.89 4.71
C PHE A 6 14.21 -19.22 4.89
N GLN A 7 13.59 -19.39 6.07
CA GLN A 7 12.64 -20.48 6.27
C GLN A 7 11.44 -20.17 5.36
N GLY A 8 11.12 -21.11 4.47
CA GLY A 8 10.21 -20.93 3.35
C GLY A 8 8.90 -20.22 3.74
N THR A 9 8.36 -19.47 2.78
CA THR A 9 7.02 -18.87 2.87
C THR A 9 6.05 -19.86 3.49
N ALA A 10 5.48 -19.50 4.64
CA ALA A 10 4.48 -20.31 5.32
C ALA A 10 3.41 -20.76 4.31
N THR A 11 3.03 -22.02 4.36
CA THR A 11 2.01 -22.64 3.50
C THR A 11 0.60 -22.05 3.65
N ASP A 12 0.46 -21.03 4.49
CA ASP A 12 -0.78 -20.33 4.85
C ASP A 12 -0.62 -18.81 4.66
N LEU A 13 -0.21 -18.40 3.45
CA LEU A 13 -0.11 -16.99 3.08
C LEU A 13 -1.51 -16.40 2.94
N VAL A 14 -1.89 -15.56 3.89
CA VAL A 14 -3.11 -14.76 3.83
C VAL A 14 -2.76 -13.34 3.41
N VAL A 15 -3.31 -12.90 2.27
CA VAL A 15 -3.28 -11.48 1.88
C VAL A 15 -4.35 -10.74 2.67
N GLN A 16 -3.92 -9.79 3.49
CA GLN A 16 -4.80 -8.94 4.26
C GLN A 16 -5.23 -7.75 3.42
N VAL A 17 -6.50 -7.37 3.54
CA VAL A 17 -7.05 -6.18 2.88
C VAL A 17 -7.61 -5.28 3.97
N VAL A 18 -7.19 -4.02 3.98
CA VAL A 18 -7.73 -2.99 4.87
C VAL A 18 -8.44 -1.93 4.03
N LEU A 19 -9.60 -1.51 4.50
CA LEU A 19 -10.44 -0.50 3.84
C LEU A 19 -10.33 0.80 4.62
N ILE A 20 -9.74 1.82 4.01
CA ILE A 20 -9.60 3.15 4.59
C ILE A 20 -10.52 4.10 3.84
N ALA A 21 -11.52 4.65 4.51
CA ALA A 21 -12.35 5.74 3.98
C ALA A 21 -11.65 7.08 4.23
N GLU A 22 -11.64 7.96 3.23
CA GLU A 22 -10.98 9.27 3.37
C GLU A 22 -11.64 10.20 4.41
N SER A 23 -12.92 9.98 4.72
CA SER A 23 -13.69 10.81 5.65
C SER A 23 -14.66 9.98 6.49
N MET A 24 -15.00 10.49 7.69
CA MET A 24 -16.06 9.91 8.53
C MET A 24 -17.42 9.87 7.82
N ARG A 25 -17.68 10.85 6.94
CA ARG A 25 -18.89 10.89 6.12
C ARG A 25 -18.96 9.68 5.18
N LEU A 26 -17.86 9.38 4.49
CA LEU A 26 -17.76 8.23 3.60
C LEU A 26 -17.82 6.92 4.39
N GLN A 27 -17.14 6.83 5.53
CA GLN A 27 -17.24 5.68 6.43
C GLN A 27 -18.68 5.40 6.84
N ALA A 28 -19.41 6.42 7.31
CA ALA A 28 -20.81 6.29 7.71
C ALA A 28 -21.70 5.85 6.54
N MET A 29 -21.46 6.37 5.33
CA MET A 29 -22.16 5.94 4.12
C MET A 29 -21.87 4.47 3.80
N MET A 30 -20.61 4.04 3.81
CA MET A 30 -20.23 2.64 3.55
C MET A 30 -20.85 1.68 4.59
N ALA A 31 -20.97 2.12 5.84
CA ALA A 31 -21.60 1.35 6.90
C ALA A 31 -23.10 1.09 6.65
N THR A 32 -23.83 1.96 5.92
CA THR A 32 -25.24 1.70 5.56
C THR A 32 -25.39 0.53 4.60
N TYR A 33 -24.34 0.23 3.82
CA TYR A 33 -24.23 -0.94 2.95
C TYR A 33 -23.62 -2.16 3.67
N GLY A 34 -23.36 -2.08 4.98
CA GLY A 34 -22.74 -3.15 5.75
C GLY A 34 -21.22 -3.28 5.54
N ILE A 35 -20.57 -2.29 4.91
CA ILE A 35 -19.14 -2.30 4.64
C ILE A 35 -18.41 -1.57 5.78
N GLN A 36 -17.63 -2.32 6.55
CA GLN A 36 -16.82 -1.76 7.63
C GLN A 36 -15.52 -1.18 7.08
N THR A 37 -15.28 0.09 7.38
CA THR A 37 -14.06 0.82 7.01
C THR A 37 -13.56 1.63 8.20
N GLN A 38 -12.28 2.02 8.16
CA GLN A 38 -11.69 2.93 9.14
C GLN A 38 -11.25 4.22 8.44
N THR A 39 -11.10 5.29 9.19
CA THR A 39 -10.50 6.54 8.71
C THR A 39 -9.02 6.61 9.07
N PRO A 40 -8.19 7.43 8.39
CA PRO A 40 -6.80 7.64 8.76
C PRO A 40 -6.60 8.06 10.23
N HIS A 41 -7.55 8.79 10.80
CA HIS A 41 -7.51 9.21 12.20
C HIS A 41 -7.76 8.06 13.18
N GLU A 42 -8.63 7.12 12.85
CA GLU A 42 -8.93 5.98 13.73
C GLU A 42 -7.81 4.95 13.79
N VAL A 43 -6.94 4.92 12.78
CA VAL A 43 -5.82 3.97 12.71
C VAL A 43 -4.53 4.51 13.31
N GLU A 44 -4.54 5.74 13.85
CA GLU A 44 -3.41 6.28 14.59
C GLU A 44 -2.99 5.33 15.73
N PRO A 45 -1.68 5.07 15.93
CA PRO A 45 -0.54 5.82 15.41
C PRO A 45 -0.05 5.41 14.01
N VAL A 46 -0.74 4.47 13.32
CA VAL A 46 -0.37 4.06 11.96
C VAL A 46 -0.74 5.19 10.98
N GLN A 47 0.25 5.64 10.22
CA GLN A 47 0.08 6.67 9.22
C GLN A 47 -0.25 6.04 7.86
N ILE A 48 -1.29 6.53 7.20
CA ILE A 48 -1.64 6.12 5.83
C ILE A 48 -0.97 7.07 4.85
N TRP A 49 -0.03 6.57 4.06
CA TRP A 49 0.74 7.37 3.10
C TRP A 49 0.41 7.01 1.65
N SER A 50 0.62 7.97 0.75
CA SER A 50 0.61 7.67 -0.68
C SER A 50 1.83 6.86 -1.10
N SER A 51 1.72 6.19 -2.25
CA SER A 51 2.86 5.48 -2.83
C SER A 51 4.01 6.44 -3.21
N THR A 52 3.67 7.69 -3.57
CA THR A 52 4.65 8.75 -3.84
C THR A 52 5.45 9.18 -2.60
N GLU A 53 4.83 9.28 -1.42
CA GLU A 53 5.59 9.60 -0.20
C GLU A 53 6.61 8.50 0.13
N LEU A 54 6.20 7.23 -0.03
CA LEU A 54 7.12 6.11 0.11
C LEU A 54 8.25 6.16 -0.95
N MET A 55 7.92 6.49 -2.19
CA MET A 55 8.89 6.67 -3.27
C MET A 55 9.93 7.75 -2.92
N LYS A 56 9.51 8.89 -2.35
CA LYS A 56 10.41 9.96 -1.89
C LYS A 56 11.34 9.50 -0.78
N VAL A 57 10.86 8.71 0.18
CA VAL A 57 11.74 8.13 1.21
C VAL A 57 12.78 7.21 0.55
N TYR A 58 12.34 6.39 -0.39
CA TYR A 58 13.19 5.42 -1.07
C TYR A 58 14.30 6.04 -1.91
N THR A 59 14.21 7.31 -2.32
CA THR A 59 15.32 7.97 -3.06
C THR A 59 16.58 8.08 -2.20
N ASN A 60 16.42 8.16 -0.87
CA ASN A 60 17.55 8.20 0.07
C ASN A 60 18.28 6.86 0.21
N LEU A 61 17.68 5.77 -0.27
CA LEU A 61 18.29 4.45 -0.22
C LEU A 61 19.47 4.39 -1.20
N GLY A 62 20.67 4.14 -0.66
CA GLY A 62 21.89 3.97 -1.47
C GLY A 62 22.60 5.28 -1.82
N ILE A 63 22.23 6.40 -1.19
CA ILE A 63 23.02 7.64 -1.29
C ILE A 63 24.41 7.39 -0.68
N ASN A 64 25.45 7.76 -1.42
CA ASN A 64 26.83 7.72 -0.96
C ASN A 64 27.67 8.74 -1.73
N ASP A 65 27.99 9.85 -1.06
CA ASP A 65 28.73 10.95 -1.68
C ASP A 65 30.14 10.56 -2.13
N LYS A 66 30.83 9.72 -1.34
CA LYS A 66 32.19 9.25 -1.67
C LYS A 66 32.22 8.44 -2.97
N LEU A 67 31.16 7.68 -3.23
CA LEU A 67 30.99 6.87 -4.43
C LEU A 67 30.17 7.58 -5.53
N LYS A 68 29.77 8.84 -5.32
CA LYS A 68 28.90 9.62 -6.21
C LYS A 68 27.57 8.90 -6.53
N LEU A 69 27.05 8.13 -5.57
CA LEU A 69 25.75 7.48 -5.70
C LEU A 69 24.67 8.42 -5.18
N THR A 70 23.71 8.77 -6.03
CA THR A 70 22.59 9.68 -5.70
C THR A 70 21.37 8.96 -5.13
N GLY A 71 21.49 7.66 -4.86
CA GLY A 71 20.43 6.81 -4.33
C GLY A 71 19.51 6.21 -5.39
N ARG A 72 18.33 5.74 -4.98
CA ARG A 72 17.36 5.12 -5.88
C ARG A 72 16.71 6.19 -6.77
N PRO A 73 16.66 6.01 -8.10
CA PRO A 73 15.94 6.93 -8.97
C PRO A 73 14.44 6.97 -8.62
N LEU A 74 13.79 8.09 -8.95
CA LEU A 74 12.36 8.31 -8.72
C LEU A 74 11.52 7.34 -9.56
N ARG A 75 11.24 6.16 -9.00
CA ARG A 75 10.47 5.10 -9.64
C ARG A 75 9.33 4.66 -8.73
N PRO A 76 8.13 4.39 -9.27
CA PRO A 76 7.01 3.90 -8.49
C PRO A 76 7.36 2.67 -7.65
N ILE A 77 6.68 2.54 -6.52
CA ILE A 77 6.77 1.36 -5.67
C ILE A 77 5.64 0.42 -6.11
N GLY A 78 6.00 -0.79 -6.57
CA GLY A 78 5.00 -1.78 -6.98
C GLY A 78 4.26 -2.41 -5.79
N ALA A 79 3.23 -3.20 -6.10
CA ALA A 79 2.32 -3.82 -5.12
C ALA A 79 3.03 -4.52 -3.95
N LEU A 80 4.15 -5.23 -4.17
CA LEU A 80 4.89 -5.86 -3.07
C LEU A 80 5.46 -4.86 -2.08
N GLY A 81 5.86 -3.67 -2.54
CA GLY A 81 6.36 -2.61 -1.68
C GLY A 81 5.24 -1.89 -0.93
N THR A 82 4.13 -1.58 -1.59
CA THR A 82 2.99 -0.93 -0.91
C THR A 82 2.25 -1.88 0.04
N SER A 83 2.36 -3.20 -0.16
CA SER A 83 1.71 -4.21 0.70
C SER A 83 2.44 -4.53 2.01
N LYS A 84 3.35 -3.66 2.46
CA LYS A 84 4.11 -3.84 3.72
C LYS A 84 3.88 -2.68 4.66
N MET A 85 4.03 -2.95 5.95
CA MET A 85 4.20 -1.90 6.95
C MET A 85 5.66 -1.48 7.06
N TYR A 86 5.87 -0.18 7.16
CA TYR A 86 7.18 0.44 7.26
C TYR A 86 7.35 1.11 8.62
N ARG A 87 8.62 1.23 9.05
CA ARG A 87 9.01 2.10 10.15
C ARG A 87 9.85 3.24 9.57
N VAL A 88 9.27 4.43 9.49
CA VAL A 88 9.93 5.62 8.92
C VAL A 88 10.03 6.67 10.01
N CYS A 89 11.26 7.07 10.37
CA CYS A 89 11.51 8.07 11.41
C CYS A 89 10.74 7.81 12.73
N GLY A 90 10.59 6.54 13.13
CA GLY A 90 9.84 6.17 14.33
C GLY A 90 8.31 6.13 14.17
N MET A 91 7.77 6.41 12.99
CA MET A 91 6.36 6.27 12.66
C MET A 91 6.10 4.93 11.99
N THR A 92 4.98 4.29 12.32
CA THR A 92 4.51 3.11 11.59
C THR A 92 3.70 3.60 10.39
N VAL A 93 4.07 3.19 9.19
CA VAL A 93 3.47 3.67 7.94
C VAL A 93 2.90 2.50 7.15
N LEU A 94 1.68 2.65 6.64
CA LEU A 94 1.09 1.79 5.63
C LEU A 94 0.81 2.62 4.37
N CYS A 95 1.08 2.06 3.20
CA CYS A 95 0.89 2.77 1.94
C CYS A 95 -0.22 2.14 1.11
N TYR A 96 -1.04 2.97 0.46
CA TYR A 96 -1.97 2.47 -0.54
C TYR A 96 -1.27 2.30 -1.91
N PRO A 97 -1.69 1.32 -2.74
CA PRO A 97 -1.16 1.11 -4.08
C PRO A 97 -1.29 2.33 -5.01
N LEU A 98 -0.43 2.38 -6.04
CA LEU A 98 -0.42 3.46 -7.04
C LEU A 98 -1.77 3.62 -7.76
N ILE A 99 -2.54 2.55 -7.92
CA ILE A 99 -3.88 2.59 -8.54
C ILE A 99 -4.89 3.44 -7.75
N PHE A 100 -4.62 3.73 -6.46
CA PHE A 100 -5.41 4.63 -5.61
C PHE A 100 -4.78 6.02 -5.47
N GLU A 101 -3.69 6.27 -6.19
CA GLU A 101 -3.12 7.59 -6.29
C GLU A 101 -3.94 8.39 -7.29
N VAL A 102 -4.40 9.57 -6.85
CA VAL A 102 -5.17 10.49 -7.68
C VAL A 102 -4.23 11.01 -8.77
N SER A 103 -4.14 10.28 -9.86
CA SER A 103 -3.55 10.76 -11.10
C SER A 103 -4.64 11.45 -11.91
N GLU A 104 -4.28 12.46 -12.68
CA GLU A 104 -5.17 13.15 -13.62
C GLU A 104 -5.66 12.26 -14.78
N PHE A 105 -5.71 10.93 -14.59
CA PHE A 105 -6.10 9.95 -15.59
C PHE A 105 -7.53 9.49 -15.36
N TYR A 106 -8.38 9.86 -16.31
CA TYR A 106 -9.82 9.53 -16.38
C TYR A 106 -10.15 8.03 -16.32
N LEU A 107 -9.18 7.14 -16.62
CA LEU A 107 -9.39 5.68 -16.66
C LEU A 107 -9.78 5.10 -15.29
N TYR A 108 -9.35 5.70 -14.19
CA TYR A 108 -9.69 5.23 -12.83
C TYR A 108 -11.13 5.59 -12.39
N ARG A 109 -11.89 6.33 -13.22
CA ARG A 109 -13.33 6.54 -13.00
C ARG A 109 -14.18 5.35 -13.44
N ASP A 110 -13.62 4.40 -14.18
CA ASP A 110 -14.31 3.13 -14.46
C ASP A 110 -14.09 2.16 -13.29
N MET A 111 -15.12 2.00 -12.48
CA MET A 111 -15.10 1.08 -11.34
C MET A 111 -14.84 -0.37 -11.76
N SER A 112 -15.19 -0.76 -12.99
CA SER A 112 -14.93 -2.11 -13.51
C SER A 112 -13.43 -2.33 -13.70
N LEU A 113 -12.73 -1.36 -14.28
CA LEU A 113 -11.28 -1.39 -14.45
C LEU A 113 -10.57 -1.37 -13.10
N LEU A 114 -10.99 -0.49 -12.18
CA LEU A 114 -10.40 -0.43 -10.84
C LEU A 114 -10.55 -1.77 -10.10
N ILE A 115 -11.72 -2.41 -10.18
CA ILE A 115 -11.95 -3.74 -9.58
C ILE A 115 -11.01 -4.78 -10.19
N ASP A 116 -10.79 -4.77 -11.49
CA ASP A 116 -9.91 -5.73 -12.16
C ASP A 116 -8.43 -5.48 -11.87
N ASP A 117 -8.02 -4.22 -11.70
CA ASP A 117 -6.68 -3.85 -11.24
C ASP A 117 -6.45 -4.32 -9.80
N ILE A 118 -7.41 -4.11 -8.90
CA ILE A 118 -7.34 -4.60 -7.50
C ILE A 118 -7.20 -6.13 -7.48
N LYS A 119 -8.00 -6.87 -8.27
CA LYS A 119 -7.89 -8.33 -8.37
C LYS A 119 -6.52 -8.76 -8.89
N THR A 120 -5.97 -8.02 -9.85
CA THR A 120 -4.65 -8.29 -10.43
C THR A 120 -3.54 -8.08 -9.41
N GLU A 121 -3.61 -6.99 -8.63
CA GLU A 121 -2.67 -6.73 -7.54
C GLU A 121 -2.77 -7.79 -6.43
N LEU A 122 -3.97 -8.17 -6.00
CA LEU A 122 -4.17 -9.24 -5.01
C LEU A 122 -3.54 -10.56 -5.46
N LYS A 123 -3.79 -10.97 -6.71
CA LYS A 123 -3.19 -12.17 -7.31
C LYS A 123 -1.67 -12.06 -7.34
N PHE A 124 -1.15 -10.91 -7.76
CA PHE A 124 0.30 -10.67 -7.82
C PHE A 124 0.94 -10.79 -6.45
N VAL A 125 0.40 -10.11 -5.43
CA VAL A 125 0.91 -10.17 -4.06
C VAL A 125 0.83 -11.59 -3.49
N SER A 126 -0.31 -12.28 -3.66
CA SER A 126 -0.45 -13.67 -3.19
C SER A 126 0.57 -14.63 -3.82
N ARG A 127 0.94 -14.41 -5.09
CA ARG A 127 1.85 -15.30 -5.81
C ARG A 127 3.32 -15.00 -5.53
N PHE A 128 3.66 -13.73 -5.35
CA PHE A 128 5.05 -13.26 -5.35
C PHE A 128 5.53 -12.76 -3.99
N TRP A 129 4.70 -12.78 -2.94
CA TRP A 129 5.17 -12.46 -1.60
C TRP A 129 6.17 -13.50 -1.10
N ARG A 130 7.40 -13.04 -0.79
CA ARG A 130 8.52 -13.86 -0.30
C ARG A 130 9.07 -13.39 1.04
N LEU A 131 8.43 -12.40 1.65
CA LEU A 131 8.90 -11.80 2.90
C LEU A 131 8.22 -12.47 4.09
N SER A 132 8.81 -12.30 5.27
CA SER A 132 8.16 -12.72 6.51
C SER A 132 6.90 -11.87 6.77
N GLY A 133 5.94 -12.47 7.45
CA GLY A 133 4.66 -11.83 7.76
C GLY A 133 3.66 -11.87 6.62
N ARG A 134 2.47 -11.31 6.89
CA ARG A 134 1.34 -11.28 5.95
C ARG A 134 1.35 -9.97 5.18
N PRO A 135 1.25 -10.01 3.83
CA PRO A 135 1.09 -8.79 3.06
C PRO A 135 -0.25 -8.12 3.40
N THR A 136 -0.24 -6.80 3.56
CA THR A 136 -1.44 -5.99 3.86
C THR A 136 -1.64 -4.95 2.76
N ILE A 137 -2.69 -5.10 1.96
CA ILE A 137 -3.07 -4.14 0.93
C ILE A 137 -4.05 -3.11 1.52
N CYS A 138 -3.72 -1.84 1.38
CA CYS A 138 -4.58 -0.73 1.79
C CYS A 138 -5.40 -0.21 0.61
N LEU A 139 -6.72 -0.40 0.64
CA LEU A 139 -7.63 0.19 -0.33
C LEU A 139 -8.13 1.52 0.23
N LEU A 140 -7.67 2.63 -0.36
CA LEU A 140 -8.14 3.96 -0.01
C LEU A 140 -9.41 4.26 -0.81
N ILE A 141 -10.52 4.42 -0.09
CA ILE A 141 -11.83 4.72 -0.65
C ILE A 141 -12.03 6.23 -0.52
N ARG A 142 -12.30 6.86 -1.66
CA ARG A 142 -12.58 8.28 -1.79
C ARG A 142 -14.01 8.49 -2.28
N GLU A 143 -14.56 9.66 -2.01
CA GLU A 143 -15.92 10.03 -2.42
C GLU A 143 -16.09 10.00 -3.94
N GLU A 144 -15.02 10.25 -4.70
CA GLU A 144 -15.01 10.17 -6.16
C GLU A 144 -15.21 8.76 -6.70
N HIS A 145 -14.86 7.70 -5.95
CA HIS A 145 -15.11 6.31 -6.34
C HIS A 145 -16.60 5.93 -6.23
N MET A 146 -17.41 6.77 -5.58
CA MET A 146 -18.83 6.52 -5.30
C MET A 146 -19.78 7.32 -6.21
N ARG A 147 -19.24 8.06 -7.18
CA ARG A 147 -20.01 8.88 -8.13
C ARG A 147 -20.26 8.17 -9.45
#